data_AF-L5KI22-F1
#
_entry.id   AF-L5KI22-F1
#
_cell.length_a   1.000
_cell.length_b   1.000
_cell.length_c   1.000
_cell.angle_alpha   90.00
_cell.angle_beta   90.00
_cell.angle_gamma   90.00
#
_symmetry.space_group_name_H-M   'P 1'
#
loop_
_entity.id
_entity.type
_entity.pdbx_description
1 polymer ?
#
loop_
_entity_poly.entity_id
_entity_poly.type
_entity_poly.pdbx_seq_one_letter_code
_entity_poly.pdbx_strand_id
1 'polypeptide(L)'
;MFDQTQIQEFKEAFTVIDQNRDGIIDKEDLRDTFAAMGRLNVKNEELDAMMKEASGPINFTVFLTMFGEKLKGADPEDVITGAFKVLDPEGKGTIKKQFLEELLTTQCDRFSQEEIKNMWAAFPPDVGGNVDYKNICYVITHGDAKDQE
;
A
#
# COMPACT_ATOMS: atom_id res chain seq x y z
N MET A 1 -1.34 -5.05 -15.22
CA MET A 1 -2.68 -4.83 -15.81
C MET A 1 -3.66 -5.42 -14.84
N PHE A 2 -4.66 -4.66 -14.41
CA PHE A 2 -5.61 -5.13 -13.41
C PHE A 2 -6.45 -6.28 -13.94
N ASP A 3 -6.74 -7.27 -13.10
CA ASP A 3 -7.71 -8.30 -13.41
C ASP A 3 -9.16 -7.77 -13.29
N GLN A 4 -10.14 -8.57 -13.71
CA GLN A 4 -11.55 -8.14 -13.68
C GLN A 4 -12.07 -7.89 -12.27
N THR A 5 -11.58 -8.64 -11.28
CA THR A 5 -12.00 -8.49 -9.88
C THR A 5 -11.51 -7.15 -9.34
N GLN A 6 -10.23 -6.83 -9.55
CA GLN A 6 -9.63 -5.55 -9.18
C GLN A 6 -10.34 -4.38 -9.85
N ILE A 7 -10.64 -4.47 -11.15
CA ILE A 7 -11.39 -3.42 -11.86
C ILE A 7 -12.77 -3.20 -11.25
N GLN A 8 -13.45 -4.28 -10.84
CA GLN A 8 -14.76 -4.19 -10.21
C GLN A 8 -14.67 -3.54 -8.82
N GLU A 9 -13.69 -3.91 -7.99
CA GLU A 9 -13.42 -3.29 -6.69
C GLU A 9 -13.12 -1.79 -6.84
N PHE A 10 -12.27 -1.40 -7.81
CA PHE A 10 -12.00 0.00 -8.08
C PHE A 10 -13.24 0.76 -8.54
N LYS A 11 -14.13 0.11 -9.30
CA LYS A 11 -15.39 0.73 -9.73
C LYS A 11 -16.35 0.97 -8.58
N GLU A 12 -16.42 0.03 -7.64
CA GLU A 12 -17.21 0.18 -6.42
C GLU A 12 -16.65 1.30 -5.54
N ALA A 13 -15.33 1.32 -5.32
CA ALA A 13 -14.66 2.41 -4.60
C ALA A 13 -14.90 3.77 -5.26
N PHE A 14 -14.76 3.86 -6.59
CA PHE A 14 -15.03 5.10 -7.33
C PHE A 14 -16.47 5.58 -7.13
N THR A 15 -17.44 4.66 -7.16
CA THR A 15 -18.87 4.99 -6.97
C THR A 15 -19.18 5.44 -5.54
N VAL A 16 -18.41 4.98 -4.55
CA VAL A 16 -18.52 5.45 -3.16
C VAL A 16 -17.94 6.85 -3.00
N ILE A 17 -16.90 7.20 -3.76
CA ILE A 17 -16.27 8.52 -3.68
C ILE A 17 -17.07 9.56 -4.46
N ASP A 18 -17.51 9.24 -5.69
CA ASP A 18 -18.33 10.07 -6.56
C ASP A 18 -19.78 10.18 -6.02
N GLN A 19 -19.97 11.02 -5.01
CA GLN A 19 -21.23 11.17 -4.27
C GLN A 19 -22.32 11.78 -5.15
N ASN A 20 -21.93 12.75 -5.98
CA ASN A 20 -22.85 13.44 -6.88
C ASN A 20 -23.19 12.62 -8.15
N ARG A 21 -22.42 11.55 -8.44
CA ARG A 21 -22.57 10.61 -9.56
C ARG A 21 -22.44 11.26 -10.94
N ASP A 22 -21.61 12.28 -11.06
CA ASP A 22 -21.33 12.94 -12.33
C ASP A 22 -20.21 12.24 -13.13
N GLY A 23 -19.56 11.24 -12.54
CA GLY A 23 -18.50 10.44 -13.13
C GLY A 23 -17.10 11.06 -13.00
N ILE A 24 -16.94 12.11 -12.19
CA ILE A 24 -15.70 12.82 -11.94
C ILE A 24 -15.56 13.08 -10.44
N ILE A 25 -14.49 12.57 -9.83
CA ILE A 25 -14.21 12.89 -8.43
C ILE A 25 -13.69 14.33 -8.33
N ASP A 26 -14.38 15.15 -7.55
CA ASP A 26 -13.97 16.51 -7.24
C ASP A 26 -13.62 16.72 -5.75
N LYS A 27 -13.36 17.98 -5.38
CA LYS A 27 -12.94 18.35 -4.02
C LYS A 27 -14.08 18.20 -3.00
N GLU A 28 -15.33 18.39 -3.42
CA GLU A 28 -16.51 18.21 -2.57
C GLU A 28 -16.76 16.72 -2.33
N ASP A 29 -16.66 15.88 -3.35
CA ASP A 29 -16.74 14.43 -3.24
C ASP A 29 -15.75 13.85 -2.23
N LEU A 30 -14.49 14.29 -2.28
CA LEU A 30 -13.47 13.87 -1.31
C LEU A 30 -13.82 14.32 0.12
N ARG A 31 -14.30 15.56 0.28
CA ARG A 31 -14.71 16.08 1.59
C ARG A 31 -15.84 15.26 2.17
N ASP A 32 -16.85 14.97 1.37
CA ASP A 32 -18.04 14.21 1.78
C ASP A 32 -17.67 12.76 2.09
N THR A 33 -16.76 12.17 1.30
CA THR A 33 -16.20 10.84 1.56
C THR A 33 -15.48 10.79 2.91
N PHE A 34 -14.59 11.76 3.20
CA PHE A 34 -13.92 11.82 4.50
C PHE A 34 -14.89 12.05 5.66
N ALA A 35 -15.93 12.86 5.45
CA ALA A 35 -16.97 13.06 6.44
C ALA A 35 -17.75 11.76 6.73
N ALA A 36 -18.06 10.96 5.70
CA ALA A 36 -18.68 9.64 5.83
C ALA A 36 -17.80 8.65 6.60
N MET A 37 -16.47 8.78 6.52
CA MET A 37 -15.49 8.02 7.29
C MET A 37 -15.21 8.59 8.70
N GLY A 38 -15.96 9.60 9.14
CA GLY A 38 -15.83 10.21 10.48
C GLY A 38 -14.76 11.29 10.60
N ARG A 39 -14.04 11.62 9.51
CA ARG A 39 -13.01 12.65 9.48
C ARG A 39 -13.57 13.99 8.98
N LEU A 40 -14.29 14.68 9.86
CA LEU A 40 -15.06 15.90 9.52
C LEU A 40 -14.22 17.17 9.27
N ASN A 41 -12.95 17.19 9.72
CA ASN A 41 -12.12 18.41 9.72
C ASN A 41 -10.91 18.30 8.78
N VAL A 42 -11.10 17.76 7.57
CA VAL A 42 -10.03 17.73 6.55
C VAL A 42 -9.76 19.14 6.03
N LYS A 43 -8.48 19.53 6.03
CA LYS A 43 -8.07 20.87 5.60
C LYS A 43 -8.17 21.02 4.08
N ASN A 44 -8.48 22.24 3.63
CA ASN A 44 -8.56 22.52 2.20
C ASN A 44 -7.26 22.23 1.47
N GLU A 45 -6.12 22.52 2.11
CA GLU A 45 -4.79 22.32 1.56
C GLU A 45 -4.48 20.83 1.34
N GLU A 46 -5.01 19.96 2.19
CA GLU A 46 -4.85 18.50 2.09
C GLU A 46 -5.66 17.96 0.90
N LEU A 47 -6.91 18.39 0.76
CA LEU A 47 -7.74 18.05 -0.40
C LEU A 47 -7.14 18.61 -1.71
N ASP A 48 -6.60 19.83 -1.69
CA ASP A 48 -5.92 20.41 -2.86
C ASP A 48 -4.65 19.64 -3.23
N ALA A 49 -3.93 19.10 -2.24
CA ALA A 49 -2.76 18.26 -2.50
C ALA A 49 -3.18 16.94 -3.17
N MET A 50 -4.27 16.31 -2.72
CA MET A 50 -4.81 15.09 -3.34
C MET A 50 -5.26 15.35 -4.79
N MET A 51 -5.99 16.44 -5.03
CA MET A 51 -6.44 16.80 -6.39
C MET A 51 -5.28 17.11 -7.34
N LYS A 52 -4.14 17.57 -6.82
CA LYS A 52 -2.92 17.83 -7.62
C LYS A 52 -2.14 16.58 -8.00
N GLU A 53 -2.40 15.43 -7.39
CA GLU A 53 -1.85 14.15 -7.89
C GLU A 53 -2.42 13.81 -9.27
N ALA A 54 -3.57 14.39 -9.64
CA ALA A 54 -4.17 14.30 -10.94
C ALA A 54 -3.63 15.33 -11.94
N SER A 55 -3.35 14.88 -13.16
CA SER A 55 -3.03 15.76 -14.29
C SER A 55 -4.28 16.43 -14.91
N GLY A 56 -5.48 16.13 -14.42
CA GLY A 56 -6.75 16.62 -14.92
C GLY A 56 -7.96 16.09 -14.13
N PRO A 57 -9.19 16.22 -14.65
CA PRO A 57 -10.38 15.70 -13.98
C PRO A 57 -10.28 14.20 -13.70
N ILE A 58 -10.60 13.79 -12.47
CA ILE A 58 -10.46 12.42 -11.99
C ILE A 58 -11.70 11.61 -12.39
N ASN A 59 -11.81 11.27 -13.67
CA ASN A 59 -12.78 10.26 -14.12
C ASN A 59 -12.26 8.85 -13.81
N PHE A 60 -13.12 7.84 -13.98
CA PHE A 60 -12.78 6.45 -13.65
C PHE A 60 -11.51 5.93 -14.35
N THR A 61 -11.26 6.36 -15.59
CA THR A 61 -10.06 5.96 -16.34
C THR A 61 -8.78 6.57 -15.75
N VAL A 62 -8.83 7.84 -15.36
CA VAL A 62 -7.71 8.53 -14.69
C VAL A 62 -7.47 7.91 -13.31
N PHE A 63 -8.54 7.64 -12.57
CA PHE A 63 -8.49 6.93 -11.28
C PHE A 63 -7.76 5.59 -11.40
N LEU A 64 -8.16 4.74 -12.36
CA LEU A 64 -7.46 3.48 -12.62
C LEU A 64 -5.99 3.68 -13.01
N THR A 65 -5.67 4.73 -13.75
CA THR A 65 -4.29 5.00 -14.17
C THR A 65 -3.43 5.39 -12.96
N MET A 66 -3.94 6.22 -12.06
CA MET A 66 -3.24 6.60 -10.82
C MET A 66 -2.94 5.39 -9.94
N PHE A 67 -3.95 4.53 -9.70
CA PHE A 67 -3.75 3.29 -8.96
C PHE A 67 -2.82 2.34 -9.73
N GLY A 68 -2.92 2.32 -11.06
CA GLY A 68 -2.09 1.51 -11.94
C GLY A 68 -0.62 1.89 -11.85
N GLU A 69 -0.30 3.17 -11.74
CA GLU A 69 1.06 3.67 -11.57
C GLU A 69 1.59 3.41 -10.17
N LYS A 70 0.79 3.58 -9.12
CA LYS A 70 1.20 3.28 -7.73
C LYS A 70 1.39 1.79 -7.46
N LEU A 71 0.57 0.94 -8.08
CA LEU A 71 0.66 -0.53 -7.98
C LEU A 71 1.59 -1.14 -9.04
N LYS A 72 2.17 -0.32 -9.92
CA LYS A 72 3.07 -0.80 -10.97
C LYS A 72 4.36 -1.34 -10.34
N GLY A 73 4.61 -2.63 -10.54
CA GLY A 73 5.83 -3.30 -10.07
C GLY A 73 5.69 -3.99 -8.71
N ALA A 74 4.51 -3.96 -8.08
CA ALA A 74 4.21 -4.83 -6.96
C ALA A 74 3.77 -6.21 -7.49
N ASP A 75 4.47 -7.26 -7.09
CA ASP A 75 4.04 -8.63 -7.32
C ASP A 75 2.86 -8.99 -6.39
N PRO A 76 2.00 -9.95 -6.77
CA PRO A 76 0.97 -10.48 -5.88
C PRO A 76 1.53 -10.99 -4.54
N GLU A 77 0.74 -10.91 -3.46
CA GLU A 77 1.20 -11.30 -2.11
C GLU A 77 1.71 -12.74 -2.06
N ASP A 78 1.09 -13.68 -2.79
CA ASP A 78 1.50 -15.08 -2.84
C ASP A 78 2.87 -15.25 -3.51
N VAL A 79 3.18 -14.43 -4.51
CA VAL A 79 4.50 -14.39 -5.17
C VAL A 79 5.56 -13.84 -4.21
N ILE A 80 5.28 -12.71 -3.54
CA ILE A 80 6.21 -12.10 -2.59
C ILE A 80 6.45 -13.04 -1.39
N THR A 81 5.38 -13.61 -0.84
CA THR A 81 5.43 -14.61 0.23
C THR A 81 6.20 -15.85 -0.22
N GLY A 82 6.02 -16.28 -1.47
CA GLY A 82 6.76 -17.37 -2.10
C GLY A 82 8.27 -17.11 -2.10
N ALA A 83 8.70 -15.89 -2.39
CA ALA A 83 10.11 -15.49 -2.34
C ALA A 83 10.68 -15.59 -0.92
N PHE A 84 9.96 -15.10 0.10
CA PHE A 84 10.40 -15.22 1.49
C PHE A 84 10.43 -16.67 1.98
N LYS A 85 9.53 -17.54 1.53
CA LYS A 85 9.53 -18.97 1.87
C LYS A 85 10.82 -19.68 1.45
N VAL A 86 11.50 -19.22 0.39
CA VAL A 86 12.82 -19.76 -0.01
C VAL A 86 13.88 -19.51 1.06
N LEU A 87 13.73 -18.44 1.86
CA LEU A 87 14.62 -18.07 2.97
C LEU A 87 14.26 -18.76 4.30
N ASP A 88 13.09 -19.41 4.36
CA ASP A 88 12.55 -20.09 5.54
C ASP A 88 12.23 -21.56 5.21
N PRO A 89 13.24 -22.42 5.01
CA PRO A 89 13.04 -23.81 4.63
C PRO A 89 12.30 -24.64 5.69
N GLU A 90 12.27 -24.17 6.94
CA GLU A 90 11.54 -24.80 8.04
C GLU A 90 10.07 -24.36 8.11
N GLY A 91 9.66 -23.37 7.30
CA GLY A 91 8.27 -22.92 7.20
C GLY A 91 7.73 -22.28 8.47
N LYS A 92 8.58 -21.64 9.27
CA LYS A 92 8.21 -21.01 10.55
C LYS A 92 7.29 -19.80 10.36
N GLY A 93 7.34 -19.14 9.20
CA GLY A 93 6.71 -17.85 8.98
C GLY A 93 7.55 -16.67 9.49
N THR A 94 8.78 -16.93 9.95
CA THR A 94 9.67 -15.90 10.50
C THR A 94 11.11 -16.10 10.03
N ILE A 95 11.84 -15.01 9.82
CA ILE A 95 13.26 -15.03 9.42
C ILE A 95 14.09 -14.25 10.44
N LYS A 96 15.34 -14.66 10.68
CA LYS A 96 16.26 -13.89 11.54
C LYS A 96 16.55 -12.53 10.92
N LYS A 97 16.35 -11.46 11.70
CA LYS A 97 16.67 -10.08 11.30
C LYS A 97 18.08 -9.98 10.69
N GLN A 98 19.07 -10.52 11.38
CA GLN A 98 20.48 -10.44 10.96
C GLN A 98 20.72 -11.06 9.57
N PHE A 99 20.09 -12.21 9.30
CA PHE A 99 20.20 -12.89 8.02
C PHE A 99 19.53 -12.08 6.89
N LEU A 100 18.33 -11.54 7.16
CA LEU A 100 17.61 -10.73 6.18
C LEU A 100 18.34 -9.40 5.91
N GLU A 101 18.89 -8.76 6.94
CA GLU A 101 19.68 -7.54 6.83
C GLU A 101 20.97 -7.75 6.00
N GLU A 102 21.69 -8.85 6.24
CA GLU A 102 22.86 -9.21 5.44
C GLU A 102 22.48 -9.41 3.96
N LEU A 103 21.37 -10.10 3.69
CA LEU A 103 20.91 -10.34 2.33
C LEU A 103 20.56 -9.03 1.62
N LEU A 104 19.78 -8.16 2.27
CA LEU A 104 19.33 -6.86 1.70
C LEU A 104 20.47 -5.84 1.52
N THR A 105 21.57 -5.98 2.25
CA THR A 105 22.72 -5.05 2.16
C THR A 105 23.86 -5.58 1.28
N THR A 106 23.88 -6.87 0.95
CA THR A 106 24.97 -7.49 0.18
C THR A 106 24.55 -7.95 -1.22
N GLN A 107 23.30 -8.41 -1.38
CA GLN A 107 22.79 -9.01 -2.62
C GLN A 107 21.94 -8.01 -3.42
N CYS A 108 21.93 -8.16 -4.75
CA CYS A 108 21.06 -7.43 -5.68
C CYS A 108 21.15 -5.89 -5.50
N ASP A 109 20.01 -5.20 -5.63
CA ASP A 109 19.89 -3.78 -5.34
C ASP A 109 19.90 -3.59 -3.82
N ARG A 110 21.02 -3.05 -3.34
CA ARG A 110 21.34 -2.99 -1.92
C ARG A 110 20.59 -1.86 -1.25
N PHE A 111 19.97 -2.20 -0.14
CA PHE A 111 19.37 -1.21 0.74
C PHE A 111 20.48 -0.37 1.38
N SER A 112 20.24 0.93 1.44
CA SER A 112 20.99 1.87 2.27
C SER A 112 20.73 1.60 3.75
N GLN A 113 21.62 2.13 4.59
CA GLN A 113 21.47 2.03 6.06
C GLN A 113 20.19 2.72 6.56
N GLU A 114 19.73 3.76 5.87
CA GLU A 114 18.49 4.45 6.20
C GLU A 114 17.27 3.59 5.86
N GLU A 115 17.26 2.93 4.70
CA GLU A 115 16.17 2.02 4.30
C GLU A 115 16.06 0.81 5.24
N ILE A 116 17.19 0.21 5.63
CA ILE A 116 17.22 -0.86 6.65
C ILE A 116 16.68 -0.38 7.99
N LYS A 117 17.10 0.81 8.44
CA LYS A 117 16.61 1.40 9.69
C LYS A 117 15.10 1.61 9.65
N ASN A 118 14.58 2.15 8.54
CA ASN A 118 13.16 2.40 8.35
C ASN A 118 12.36 1.09 8.32
N MET A 119 12.89 0.05 7.66
CA MET A 119 12.29 -1.29 7.65
C MET A 119 12.12 -1.85 9.07
N TRP A 120 13.15 -1.77 9.92
CA TRP A 120 13.06 -2.28 11.29
C TRP A 120 12.26 -1.41 12.26
N ALA A 121 12.07 -0.14 11.93
CA ALA A 121 11.13 0.72 12.65
C ALA A 121 9.68 0.34 12.36
N ALA A 122 9.37 0.01 11.10
CA ALA A 122 8.04 -0.44 10.69
C ALA A 122 7.74 -1.89 11.11
N PHE A 123 8.74 -2.77 10.99
CA PHE A 123 8.61 -4.21 11.26
C PHE A 123 9.61 -4.65 12.34
N PRO A 124 9.35 -4.30 13.62
CA PRO A 124 10.27 -4.63 14.70
C PRO A 124 10.38 -6.15 14.89
N PRO A 125 11.59 -6.70 15.09
CA PRO A 125 11.76 -8.11 15.40
C PRO A 125 11.22 -8.46 16.79
N ASP A 126 10.91 -9.74 17.00
CA ASP A 126 10.57 -10.29 18.30
C ASP A 126 11.78 -10.32 19.26
N VAL A 127 11.54 -10.76 20.51
CA VAL A 127 12.58 -10.90 21.55
C VAL A 127 13.71 -11.85 21.12
N GLY A 128 13.41 -12.82 20.24
CA GLY A 128 14.39 -13.75 19.67
C GLY A 128 15.12 -13.22 18.43
N GLY A 129 14.86 -11.99 18.00
CA GLY A 129 15.43 -11.40 16.80
C GLY A 129 14.84 -11.95 15.50
N ASN A 130 13.64 -12.54 15.54
CA ASN A 130 12.93 -13.02 14.36
C ASN A 130 11.94 -11.95 13.86
N VAL A 131 11.75 -11.89 12.55
CA VAL A 131 10.84 -10.97 11.87
C VAL A 131 9.75 -11.80 11.19
N ASP A 132 8.49 -11.42 11.40
CA ASP A 132 7.34 -12.01 10.72
C ASP A 132 7.25 -11.45 9.29
N TYR A 133 7.70 -12.24 8.32
CA TYR A 133 7.66 -11.84 6.91
C TYR A 133 6.25 -11.92 6.32
N LYS A 134 5.33 -12.68 6.91
CA LYS A 134 3.94 -12.71 6.44
C LYS A 134 3.28 -11.37 6.72
N ASN A 135 3.54 -10.80 7.89
CA ASN A 135 3.08 -9.45 8.20
C ASN A 135 3.69 -8.40 7.25
N ILE A 136 4.97 -8.53 6.89
CA ILE A 136 5.59 -7.67 5.87
C ILE A 136 4.84 -7.80 4.54
N CYS A 137 4.65 -9.03 4.05
CA CYS A 137 3.96 -9.29 2.77
C CYS A 137 2.53 -8.73 2.77
N TYR A 138 1.81 -8.90 3.86
CA TYR A 138 0.46 -8.36 4.01
C TYR A 138 0.47 -6.83 3.95
N VAL A 139 1.29 -6.16 4.77
CA VAL A 139 1.30 -4.69 4.86
C VAL A 139 1.72 -4.04 3.54
N ILE A 140 2.70 -4.59 2.82
CA ILE A 140 3.13 -4.02 1.53
C ILE A 140 2.11 -4.22 0.40
N THR A 141 1.21 -5.19 0.51
CA THR A 141 0.20 -5.49 -0.51
C THR A 141 -1.18 -4.92 -0.20
N HIS A 142 -1.52 -4.79 1.09
CA HIS A 142 -2.84 -4.36 1.56
C HIS A 142 -2.83 -3.02 2.33
N GLY A 143 -1.65 -2.51 2.68
CA GLY A 143 -1.49 -1.36 3.59
C GLY A 143 -1.46 -1.75 5.07
N ASP A 144 -1.08 -0.80 5.96
CA ASP A 144 -1.08 -1.05 7.40
C ASP A 144 -2.53 -1.05 7.94
N ALA A 145 -2.93 -2.14 8.62
CA ALA A 145 -4.26 -2.26 9.22
C ALA A 145 -4.48 -1.25 10.35
N LYS A 146 -3.43 -0.66 10.91
CA LYS A 146 -3.53 0.36 11.98
C LYS A 146 -4.02 1.73 11.50
N ASP A 147 -4.07 1.97 10.19
CA ASP A 147 -4.65 3.20 9.64
C ASP A 147 -6.18 3.14 9.52
N GLN A 148 -6.81 2.03 9.97
CA GLN A 148 -8.27 1.81 9.95
C GLN A 148 -8.97 1.99 11.31
N GLU A 149 -8.26 2.42 12.37
CA GLU A 149 -8.83 2.75 13.70
C GLU A 149 -8.81 4.26 14.02
#